data_AF-A0AAV4JRG9-F1
#
_entry.id   AF-A0AAV4JRG9-F1
#
_cell.length_a   1.000
_cell.length_b   1.000
_cell.length_c   1.000
_cell.angle_alpha   90.00
_cell.angle_beta   90.00
_cell.angle_gamma   90.00
#
_symmetry.space_group_name_H-M   'P 1'
#
loop_
_entity.id
_entity.type
_entity.pdbx_description
1 polymer ?
#
loop_
_entity_poly.entity_id
_entity_poly.type
_entity_poly.pdbx_seq_one_letter_code
_entity_poly.pdbx_strand_id
1 'polypeptide(L)'
;MLDSWRLALVTLLYGVSTATPACPWDDPELKKWSEPSTWPSNRVPQPNEAVVIPKGLKVVLDTTDIPRLLTLTIDGTLVWGDVDGIRLETSYVLVNGEFHIGSEDCRFEKTADIFLYGKSNAEQEVQGFGRKFVGASGGAKLEFHGREKKSWTKLVETVRPVPAGQCGLVYDSQDVNFKKRLGIWVNVWNADGSLYKIETFDMQTSRRETSLANLAEMINSIPDGKIFAVSIFKTIGVASSVYDQVFHLMEGLGATQIRHVADCEPYVFVAETVNFKKRIGIWVNVWNADGSLYKIETFDMQTSRRETSLANLADMMNSIPGGKIFAVSIFKTIGVSSSVYDQVFHLMEGLGATQIRHVADCEPYVFVAETGKADCVVERHTTRRVGYMGGVEALVKFTHGDLVFIAQR
;
A
#
# COMPACT_ATOMS: atom_id res chain seq x y z
N MET A 1 -27.78 -14.20 -85.45
CA MET A 1 -27.29 -13.75 -84.14
C MET A 1 -27.96 -14.59 -83.06
N LEU A 2 -27.31 -15.66 -82.65
CA LEU A 2 -27.66 -16.49 -81.49
C LEU A 2 -26.31 -16.78 -80.82
N ASP A 3 -25.95 -15.99 -79.82
CA ASP A 3 -24.70 -16.18 -79.07
C ASP A 3 -24.95 -16.87 -77.74
N SER A 4 -24.31 -18.02 -77.62
CA SER A 4 -24.24 -18.90 -76.47
C SER A 4 -23.38 -18.32 -75.36
N TRP A 5 -23.85 -18.34 -74.11
CA TRP A 5 -23.02 -18.08 -72.94
C TRP A 5 -22.92 -19.36 -72.09
N ARG A 6 -21.68 -19.84 -71.94
CA ARG A 6 -21.29 -20.99 -71.09
C ARG A 6 -21.15 -20.52 -69.65
N LEU A 7 -21.80 -21.21 -68.71
CA LEU A 7 -21.59 -21.07 -67.28
C LEU A 7 -20.29 -21.78 -66.86
N ALA A 8 -19.35 -21.03 -66.31
CA ALA A 8 -18.17 -21.56 -65.62
C ALA A 8 -18.45 -21.60 -64.12
N LEU A 9 -18.40 -22.80 -63.52
CA LEU A 9 -18.46 -23.02 -62.08
C LEU A 9 -17.06 -22.75 -61.49
N VAL A 10 -16.92 -21.71 -60.67
CA VAL A 10 -15.71 -21.46 -59.88
C VAL A 10 -15.93 -22.00 -58.47
N THR A 11 -15.29 -23.12 -58.15
CA THR A 11 -15.22 -23.65 -56.79
C THR A 11 -14.15 -22.91 -56.00
N LEU A 12 -14.57 -22.06 -55.07
CA LEU A 12 -13.71 -21.46 -54.05
C LEU A 12 -13.40 -22.52 -52.97
N LEU A 13 -12.19 -23.05 -52.98
CA LEU A 13 -11.64 -23.81 -51.86
C LEU A 13 -11.29 -22.83 -50.73
N TYR A 14 -12.14 -22.76 -49.70
CA TYR A 14 -11.79 -22.11 -48.44
C TYR A 14 -10.78 -22.99 -47.70
N GLY A 15 -9.50 -22.63 -47.76
CA GLY A 15 -8.51 -23.14 -46.82
C GLY A 15 -8.81 -22.58 -45.44
N VAL A 16 -9.30 -23.41 -44.53
CA VAL A 16 -9.37 -23.07 -43.10
C VAL A 16 -7.95 -23.14 -42.56
N SER A 17 -7.30 -21.98 -42.40
CA SER A 17 -6.05 -21.87 -41.64
C SER A 17 -6.39 -22.02 -40.16
N THR A 18 -6.18 -23.20 -39.60
CA THR A 18 -6.19 -23.41 -38.15
C THR A 18 -4.82 -23.03 -37.58
N ALA A 19 -4.49 -21.74 -37.59
CA ALA A 19 -3.41 -21.25 -36.73
C ALA A 19 -4.01 -21.13 -35.32
N THR A 20 -3.87 -22.19 -34.51
CA THR A 20 -3.96 -22.02 -33.06
C THR A 20 -2.94 -20.95 -32.66
N PRO A 21 -3.32 -19.91 -31.91
CA PRO A 21 -2.34 -18.95 -31.44
C PRO A 21 -1.33 -19.70 -30.57
N ALA A 22 -0.09 -19.80 -31.05
CA ALA A 22 1.00 -20.41 -30.29
C ALA A 22 1.34 -19.45 -29.15
N CYS A 23 1.43 -19.98 -27.94
CA CYS A 23 1.80 -19.18 -26.79
C CYS A 23 3.24 -18.66 -26.95
N PRO A 24 3.60 -17.50 -26.37
CA PRO A 24 4.96 -16.97 -26.52
C PRO A 24 6.04 -17.94 -26.09
N TRP A 25 5.78 -18.77 -25.08
CA TRP A 25 6.71 -19.78 -24.56
C TRP A 25 6.84 -21.04 -25.44
N ASP A 26 6.02 -21.18 -26.48
CA ASP A 26 6.09 -22.28 -27.45
C ASP A 26 6.90 -21.93 -28.71
N ASP A 27 7.49 -20.72 -28.78
CA ASP A 27 8.36 -20.33 -29.90
C ASP A 27 9.57 -21.30 -30.01
N PRO A 28 9.72 -22.06 -31.11
CA PRO A 28 10.80 -23.03 -31.26
C PRO A 28 12.20 -22.41 -31.34
N GLU A 29 12.32 -21.09 -31.51
CA GLU A 29 13.59 -20.37 -31.47
C GLU A 29 14.04 -20.06 -30.02
N LEU A 30 13.20 -20.30 -29.01
CA LEU A 30 13.54 -20.06 -27.61
C LEU A 30 14.59 -21.05 -27.12
N LYS A 31 15.63 -20.50 -26.48
CA LYS A 31 16.61 -21.27 -25.72
C LYS A 31 16.28 -21.24 -24.24
N LYS A 32 16.48 -22.36 -23.55
CA LYS A 32 16.15 -22.49 -22.13
C LYS A 32 17.12 -21.71 -21.25
N TRP A 33 16.60 -20.97 -20.28
CA TRP A 33 17.42 -20.29 -19.27
C TRP A 33 18.34 -21.28 -18.54
N SER A 34 17.81 -22.48 -18.22
CA SER A 34 18.52 -23.54 -17.51
C SER A 34 19.65 -24.22 -18.30
N GLU A 35 19.73 -24.00 -19.62
CA GLU A 35 20.74 -24.62 -20.48
C GLU A 35 22.02 -23.77 -20.54
N PRO A 36 23.21 -24.31 -20.18
CA PRO A 36 24.47 -23.58 -20.24
C PRO A 36 24.78 -23.02 -21.64
N SER A 37 24.43 -23.75 -22.70
CA SER A 37 24.64 -23.36 -24.10
C SER A 37 23.80 -22.18 -24.59
N THR A 38 22.80 -21.76 -23.81
CA THR A 38 22.04 -20.53 -24.07
C THR A 38 22.91 -19.29 -23.88
N TRP A 39 23.86 -19.36 -22.95
CA TRP A 39 24.60 -18.21 -22.47
C TRP A 39 25.96 -18.10 -23.18
N PRO A 40 26.43 -16.87 -23.51
CA PRO A 40 27.72 -16.67 -24.17
C PRO A 40 28.92 -17.24 -23.40
N SER A 41 28.81 -17.32 -22.07
CA SER A 41 29.81 -17.88 -21.16
C SER A 41 29.76 -19.42 -21.05
N ASN A 42 28.82 -20.07 -21.76
CA ASN A 42 28.53 -21.50 -21.67
C ASN A 42 28.26 -21.98 -20.22
N ARG A 43 27.69 -21.11 -19.38
CA ARG A 43 27.22 -21.37 -18.02
C ARG A 43 25.92 -20.60 -17.77
N VAL A 44 25.04 -21.17 -16.96
CA VAL A 44 23.87 -20.43 -16.47
C VAL A 44 24.29 -19.26 -15.58
N PRO A 45 23.52 -18.15 -15.54
CA PRO A 45 23.78 -17.01 -14.67
C PRO A 45 23.97 -17.40 -13.21
N GLN A 46 24.85 -16.70 -12.50
CA GLN A 46 25.18 -16.97 -11.11
C GLN A 46 24.60 -15.89 -10.15
N PRO A 47 24.51 -16.17 -8.84
CA PRO A 47 24.08 -15.18 -7.86
C PRO A 47 24.88 -13.88 -7.92
N ASN A 48 24.17 -12.75 -7.89
CA ASN A 48 24.69 -11.39 -7.97
C ASN A 48 25.46 -11.07 -9.27
N GLU A 49 25.20 -11.79 -10.37
CA GLU A 49 25.73 -11.45 -11.69
C GLU A 49 24.86 -10.38 -12.38
N ALA A 50 25.49 -9.48 -13.11
CA ALA A 50 24.80 -8.57 -14.03
C ALA A 50 24.52 -9.33 -15.33
N VAL A 51 23.26 -9.68 -15.56
CA VAL A 51 22.86 -10.54 -16.68
C VAL A 51 22.43 -9.68 -17.85
N VAL A 52 22.96 -9.99 -19.03
CA VAL A 52 22.54 -9.38 -20.30
C VAL A 52 22.06 -10.47 -21.24
N ILE A 53 20.83 -10.37 -21.73
CA ILE A 53 20.33 -11.17 -22.85
C ILE A 53 20.65 -10.40 -24.13
N PRO A 54 21.66 -10.79 -24.92
CA PRO A 54 22.12 -10.01 -26.06
C PRO A 54 21.10 -10.00 -27.20
N LYS A 55 21.22 -8.98 -28.07
CA LYS A 55 20.41 -8.86 -29.28
C LYS A 55 20.45 -10.13 -30.13
N GLY A 56 19.27 -10.60 -30.54
CA GLY A 56 19.10 -11.82 -31.34
C GLY A 56 19.04 -13.11 -30.53
N LEU A 57 19.32 -13.08 -29.22
CA LEU A 57 19.07 -14.23 -28.33
C LEU A 57 17.65 -14.17 -27.79
N LYS A 58 16.90 -15.26 -27.94
CA LYS A 58 15.58 -15.46 -27.34
C LYS A 58 15.69 -16.50 -26.22
N VAL A 59 15.31 -16.13 -25.00
CA VAL A 59 15.43 -16.98 -23.81
C VAL A 59 14.06 -17.20 -23.19
N VAL A 60 13.76 -18.43 -22.78
CA VAL A 60 12.59 -18.78 -21.97
C VAL A 60 12.99 -19.10 -20.54
N LEU A 61 12.28 -18.54 -19.56
CA LEU A 61 12.41 -18.93 -18.16
C LEU A 61 11.72 -20.27 -17.93
N ASP A 62 12.49 -21.35 -17.92
CA ASP A 62 11.99 -22.73 -17.87
C ASP A 62 12.19 -23.41 -16.49
N THR A 63 12.70 -22.69 -15.50
CA THR A 63 13.03 -23.22 -14.18
C THR A 63 12.70 -22.23 -13.05
N THR A 64 12.35 -22.76 -11.88
CA THR A 64 12.17 -21.98 -10.65
C THR A 64 13.49 -21.69 -9.94
N ASP A 65 14.57 -22.40 -10.30
CA ASP A 65 15.91 -22.22 -9.75
C ASP A 65 16.65 -21.06 -10.46
N ILE A 66 16.11 -19.85 -10.31
CA ILE A 66 16.74 -18.61 -10.80
C ILE A 66 17.49 -17.98 -9.63
N PRO A 67 18.82 -17.80 -9.72
CA PRO A 67 19.55 -17.13 -8.66
C PRO A 67 19.18 -15.64 -8.60
N ARG A 68 19.29 -15.05 -7.42
CA ARG A 68 19.15 -13.60 -7.25
C ARG A 68 20.23 -12.88 -8.08
N LEU A 69 19.82 -12.09 -9.07
CA LEU A 69 20.69 -11.39 -10.02
C LEU A 69 21.04 -9.99 -9.53
N LEU A 70 22.21 -9.47 -9.87
CA LEU A 70 22.52 -8.06 -9.57
C LEU A 70 21.65 -7.11 -10.38
N THR A 71 21.65 -7.29 -11.70
CA THR A 71 20.83 -6.54 -12.66
C THR A 71 20.44 -7.46 -13.82
N LEU A 72 19.33 -7.13 -14.50
CA LEU A 72 18.91 -7.81 -15.72
C LEU A 72 18.71 -6.79 -16.84
N THR A 73 19.47 -6.92 -17.92
CA THR A 73 19.30 -6.14 -19.16
C THR A 73 18.89 -7.06 -20.29
N ILE A 74 17.84 -6.70 -21.02
CA ILE A 74 17.24 -7.52 -22.08
C ILE A 74 17.37 -6.77 -23.41
N ASP A 75 18.44 -7.04 -24.16
CA ASP A 75 18.65 -6.50 -25.52
C ASP A 75 18.07 -7.41 -26.61
N GLY A 76 17.90 -8.69 -26.30
CA GLY A 76 17.21 -9.71 -27.10
C GLY A 76 15.76 -9.88 -26.67
N THR A 77 15.34 -11.13 -26.46
CA THR A 77 13.98 -11.46 -26.01
C THR A 77 14.03 -12.34 -24.76
N LEU A 78 13.25 -11.97 -23.75
CA LEU A 78 12.95 -12.82 -22.61
C LEU A 78 11.47 -13.20 -22.63
N VAL A 79 11.18 -14.48 -22.47
CA VAL A 79 9.82 -15.00 -22.35
C VAL A 79 9.69 -15.75 -21.03
N TRP A 80 8.62 -15.48 -20.29
CA TRP A 80 8.25 -16.30 -19.14
C TRP A 80 7.74 -17.65 -19.63
N GLY A 81 8.38 -18.74 -19.22
CA GLY A 81 7.93 -20.09 -19.59
C GLY A 81 6.67 -20.49 -18.85
N ASP A 82 5.96 -21.50 -19.35
CA ASP A 82 4.76 -22.06 -18.73
C ASP A 82 5.09 -22.90 -17.48
N VAL A 83 5.75 -22.30 -16.49
CA VAL A 83 6.22 -22.93 -15.26
C VAL A 83 5.67 -22.12 -14.08
N ASP A 84 5.09 -22.83 -13.10
CA ASP A 84 4.50 -22.18 -11.93
C ASP A 84 5.55 -21.90 -10.87
N GLY A 85 5.36 -20.80 -10.12
CA GLY A 85 6.22 -20.44 -9.00
C GLY A 85 7.60 -19.88 -9.38
N ILE A 86 7.81 -19.44 -10.63
CA ILE A 86 9.04 -18.72 -10.99
C ILE A 86 9.08 -17.39 -10.22
N ARG A 87 10.22 -17.13 -9.59
CA ARG A 87 10.53 -15.87 -8.92
C ARG A 87 11.84 -15.30 -9.45
N LEU A 88 11.78 -14.15 -10.11
CA LEU A 88 12.93 -13.41 -10.61
C LEU A 88 13.30 -12.31 -9.63
N GLU A 89 14.46 -12.43 -8.97
CA GLU A 89 14.96 -11.41 -8.05
C GLU A 89 16.12 -10.62 -8.66
N THR A 90 16.01 -9.30 -8.73
CA THR A 90 17.04 -8.41 -9.32
C THR A 90 16.97 -7.00 -8.74
N SER A 91 17.99 -6.15 -8.94
CA SER A 91 17.87 -4.72 -8.57
C SER A 91 16.96 -3.95 -9.54
N TYR A 92 17.13 -4.20 -10.84
CA TYR A 92 16.28 -3.65 -11.90
C TYR A 92 16.19 -4.60 -13.10
N VAL A 93 15.19 -4.38 -13.94
CA VAL A 93 15.04 -4.96 -15.28
C VAL A 93 14.99 -3.84 -16.31
N LEU A 94 16.01 -3.76 -17.17
CA LEU A 94 16.04 -2.83 -18.31
C LEU A 94 15.77 -3.59 -19.60
N VAL A 95 14.71 -3.22 -20.31
CA VAL A 95 14.27 -3.86 -21.55
C VAL A 95 14.60 -2.96 -22.73
N ASN A 96 15.56 -3.36 -23.55
CA ASN A 96 15.90 -2.71 -24.81
C ASN A 96 15.35 -3.47 -26.03
N GLY A 97 15.09 -4.78 -25.87
CA GLY A 97 14.46 -5.64 -26.86
C GLY A 97 13.03 -5.97 -26.47
N GLU A 98 12.75 -7.22 -26.12
CA GLU A 98 11.40 -7.69 -25.80
C GLU A 98 11.32 -8.49 -24.50
N PHE A 99 10.32 -8.25 -23.68
CA PHE A 99 10.02 -9.04 -22.48
C PHE A 99 8.53 -9.40 -22.44
N HIS A 100 8.24 -10.71 -22.47
CA HIS A 100 6.88 -11.26 -22.56
C HIS A 100 6.54 -12.14 -21.34
N ILE A 101 5.35 -11.93 -20.77
CA ILE A 101 4.69 -12.84 -19.83
C ILE A 101 3.31 -13.11 -20.40
N GLY A 102 3.13 -14.21 -21.14
CA GLY A 102 1.94 -14.44 -21.95
C GLY A 102 1.78 -13.45 -23.12
N SER A 103 0.71 -13.64 -23.89
CA SER A 103 0.26 -12.76 -24.97
C SER A 103 -1.25 -12.53 -24.87
N GLU A 104 -1.76 -11.61 -25.69
CA GLU A 104 -3.19 -11.33 -25.80
C GLU A 104 -4.01 -12.61 -26.08
N ASP A 105 -3.52 -13.45 -27.00
CA ASP A 105 -4.18 -14.70 -27.39
C ASP A 105 -3.81 -15.91 -26.53
N CYS A 106 -2.74 -15.83 -25.74
CA CYS A 106 -2.32 -16.88 -24.80
C CYS A 106 -1.86 -16.29 -23.47
N ARG A 107 -2.82 -16.15 -22.56
CA ARG A 107 -2.61 -15.55 -21.24
C ARG A 107 -1.82 -16.49 -20.31
N PHE A 108 -0.96 -15.91 -19.49
CA PHE A 108 -0.25 -16.63 -18.44
C PHE A 108 -1.17 -16.86 -17.24
N GLU A 109 -1.50 -18.12 -16.98
CA GLU A 109 -2.50 -18.52 -15.97
C GLU A 109 -1.92 -18.84 -14.58
N LYS A 110 -0.58 -18.84 -14.48
CA LYS A 110 0.21 -19.17 -13.28
C LYS A 110 0.73 -17.91 -12.58
N THR A 111 1.52 -18.08 -11.51
CA THR A 111 2.13 -16.95 -10.80
C THR A 111 3.49 -16.59 -11.40
N ALA A 112 3.68 -15.30 -11.72
CA ALA A 112 4.96 -14.74 -12.18
C ALA A 112 5.40 -13.63 -11.21
N ASP A 113 6.42 -13.91 -10.39
CA ASP A 113 6.89 -12.98 -9.37
C ASP A 113 8.20 -12.31 -9.80
N ILE A 114 8.17 -10.98 -9.94
CA ILE A 114 9.38 -10.17 -10.13
C ILE A 114 9.62 -9.37 -8.85
N PHE A 115 10.73 -9.65 -8.16
CA PHE A 115 11.09 -8.98 -6.91
C PHE A 115 12.28 -8.04 -7.11
N LEU A 116 12.04 -6.74 -6.88
CA LEU A 116 13.06 -5.71 -7.04
C LEU A 116 13.69 -5.32 -5.70
N TYR A 117 14.97 -5.64 -5.52
CA TYR A 117 15.74 -5.28 -4.32
C TYR A 117 16.62 -4.04 -4.55
N GLY A 118 17.20 -3.50 -3.47
CA GLY A 118 18.10 -2.34 -3.55
C GLY A 118 17.68 -1.21 -2.62
N LYS A 119 18.66 -0.34 -2.30
CA LYS A 119 18.51 0.82 -1.40
C LYS A 119 18.33 2.11 -2.19
N SER A 120 17.66 3.10 -1.61
CA SER A 120 17.44 4.42 -2.22
C SER A 120 18.74 5.16 -2.54
N ASN A 121 19.82 4.86 -1.82
CA ASN A 121 21.16 5.44 -1.97
C ASN A 121 22.15 4.56 -2.75
N ALA A 122 21.68 3.59 -3.54
CA ALA A 122 22.57 2.79 -4.37
C ALA A 122 23.30 3.66 -5.41
N GLU A 123 24.59 3.39 -5.64
CA GLU A 123 25.40 4.14 -6.61
C GLU A 123 24.99 3.87 -8.06
N GLN A 124 24.50 2.65 -8.35
CA GLN A 124 24.01 2.29 -9.68
C GLN A 124 22.64 2.93 -9.95
N GLU A 125 22.62 3.82 -10.94
CA GLU A 125 21.43 4.49 -11.45
C GLU A 125 21.44 4.44 -12.97
N VAL A 126 20.30 4.08 -13.57
CA VAL A 126 20.11 4.15 -15.01
C VAL A 126 19.43 5.47 -15.33
N GLN A 127 20.10 6.31 -16.13
CA GLN A 127 19.59 7.62 -16.51
C GLN A 127 18.18 7.50 -17.13
N GLY A 128 17.22 8.25 -16.60
CA GLY A 128 15.82 8.25 -17.05
C GLY A 128 14.93 7.17 -16.41
N PHE A 129 15.50 6.15 -15.78
CA PHE A 129 14.74 5.07 -15.11
C PHE A 129 14.93 5.03 -13.59
N GLY A 130 16.05 5.56 -13.09
CA GLY A 130 16.39 5.53 -11.67
C GLY A 130 17.11 4.25 -11.26
N ARG A 131 16.92 3.83 -9.99
CA ARG A 131 17.72 2.77 -9.34
C ARG A 131 16.99 1.44 -9.17
N LYS A 132 15.65 1.46 -9.16
CA LYS A 132 14.80 0.29 -8.96
C LYS A 132 13.59 0.38 -9.88
N PHE A 133 13.56 -0.44 -10.92
CA PHE A 133 12.52 -0.37 -11.94
C PHE A 133 12.43 -1.68 -12.74
N VAL A 134 11.28 -1.88 -13.39
CA VAL A 134 11.14 -2.67 -14.62
C VAL A 134 10.74 -1.65 -15.68
N GLY A 135 11.55 -1.51 -16.74
CA GLY A 135 11.39 -0.40 -17.67
C GLY A 135 11.85 -0.73 -19.07
N ALA A 136 11.12 -0.22 -20.06
CA ALA A 136 11.38 -0.42 -21.47
C ALA A 136 11.95 0.87 -22.10
N SER A 137 13.05 0.76 -22.85
CA SER A 137 13.61 1.88 -23.61
C SER A 137 12.75 2.18 -24.85
N GLY A 138 13.01 3.32 -25.50
CA GLY A 138 12.31 3.68 -26.74
C GLY A 138 12.43 2.58 -27.81
N GLY A 139 11.28 2.07 -28.27
CA GLY A 139 11.20 1.01 -29.29
C GLY A 139 11.24 -0.42 -28.76
N ALA A 140 11.44 -0.63 -27.45
CA ALA A 140 11.36 -1.95 -26.82
C ALA A 140 9.90 -2.39 -26.60
N LYS A 141 9.66 -3.69 -26.40
CA LYS A 141 8.34 -4.26 -26.06
C LYS A 141 8.34 -4.87 -24.67
N LEU A 142 7.34 -4.52 -23.88
CA LEU A 142 7.11 -5.07 -22.55
C LEU A 142 5.63 -5.48 -22.46
N GLU A 143 5.37 -6.78 -22.55
CA GLU A 143 4.03 -7.34 -22.74
C GLU A 143 3.71 -8.32 -21.61
N PHE A 144 2.81 -7.94 -20.70
CA PHE A 144 2.38 -8.79 -19.59
C PHE A 144 0.88 -9.08 -19.69
N HIS A 145 0.55 -10.27 -20.14
CA HIS A 145 -0.81 -10.79 -20.32
C HIS A 145 -1.03 -11.98 -19.39
N GLY A 146 -1.50 -11.70 -18.17
CA GLY A 146 -1.92 -12.73 -17.23
C GLY A 146 -3.41 -13.11 -17.39
N ARG A 147 -3.87 -14.03 -16.55
CA ARG A 147 -5.30 -14.32 -16.35
C ARG A 147 -6.12 -13.03 -16.34
N GLU A 148 -7.28 -13.06 -16.99
CA GLU A 148 -8.23 -11.95 -16.91
C GLU A 148 -8.59 -11.68 -15.45
N LYS A 149 -8.01 -10.61 -14.92
CA LYS A 149 -8.42 -10.02 -13.66
C LYS A 149 -9.53 -9.04 -14.01
N LYS A 150 -10.57 -9.01 -13.18
CA LYS A 150 -11.52 -7.90 -13.23
C LYS A 150 -10.74 -6.61 -12.97
N SER A 151 -10.49 -5.84 -14.01
CA SER A 151 -9.83 -4.53 -13.92
C SER A 151 -10.73 -3.46 -13.28
N TRP A 152 -11.95 -3.83 -12.86
CA TRP A 152 -13.01 -3.00 -12.29
C TRP A 152 -14.00 -3.86 -11.47
N THR A 153 -14.64 -3.27 -10.46
CA THR A 153 -15.89 -3.80 -9.89
C THR A 153 -17.08 -3.42 -10.77
N LYS A 154 -18.16 -4.22 -10.80
CA LYS A 154 -19.22 -4.10 -11.82
C LYS A 154 -20.00 -2.78 -11.73
N LEU A 155 -19.83 -1.89 -12.70
CA LEU A 155 -20.82 -0.86 -13.01
C LEU A 155 -22.02 -1.52 -13.71
N VAL A 156 -23.20 -1.32 -13.16
CA VAL A 156 -24.47 -1.90 -13.64
C VAL A 156 -25.00 -1.24 -14.93
N GLU A 157 -24.38 -0.13 -15.37
CA GLU A 157 -24.74 0.59 -16.59
C GLU A 157 -23.55 1.43 -17.11
N THR A 158 -23.59 1.82 -18.40
CA THR A 158 -22.59 2.68 -19.06
C THR A 158 -22.46 4.04 -18.37
N VAL A 159 -21.26 4.36 -17.88
CA VAL A 159 -20.92 5.70 -17.39
C VAL A 159 -20.74 6.63 -18.58
N ARG A 160 -21.66 7.58 -18.76
CA ARG A 160 -21.54 8.63 -19.77
C ARG A 160 -20.52 9.68 -19.30
N PRO A 161 -19.79 10.34 -20.21
CA PRO A 161 -18.96 11.49 -19.86
C PRO A 161 -19.78 12.49 -19.04
N VAL A 162 -19.28 12.89 -17.87
CA VAL A 162 -19.96 13.87 -17.03
C VAL A 162 -19.94 15.21 -17.79
N PRO A 163 -21.10 15.79 -18.15
CA PRO A 163 -21.13 17.10 -18.78
C PRO A 163 -20.48 18.13 -17.85
N ALA A 164 -19.72 19.07 -18.41
CA ALA A 164 -19.11 20.15 -17.64
C ALA A 164 -20.17 20.82 -16.73
N GLY A 165 -19.95 20.78 -15.42
CA GLY A 165 -20.87 21.34 -14.42
C GLY A 165 -21.80 20.36 -13.70
N GLN A 166 -21.64 19.03 -13.84
CA GLN A 166 -22.32 18.04 -13.00
C GLN A 166 -21.36 17.24 -12.10
N CYS A 167 -21.92 16.63 -11.04
CA CYS A 167 -21.19 16.01 -9.93
C CYS A 167 -20.16 14.96 -10.38
N GLY A 168 -18.91 15.17 -9.95
CA GLY A 168 -17.76 14.30 -10.21
C GLY A 168 -16.60 15.10 -10.81
N LEU A 169 -15.43 15.04 -10.17
CA LEU A 169 -14.21 15.61 -10.75
C LEU A 169 -13.72 14.70 -11.88
N VAL A 170 -13.83 15.18 -13.12
CA VAL A 170 -13.08 14.61 -14.24
C VAL A 170 -11.69 15.23 -14.21
N TYR A 171 -10.68 14.43 -13.90
CA TYR A 171 -9.29 14.88 -13.88
C TYR A 171 -8.74 14.87 -15.30
N ASP A 172 -8.73 16.04 -15.95
CA ASP A 172 -8.06 16.23 -17.23
C ASP A 172 -6.78 17.05 -17.04
N SER A 173 -5.63 16.39 -17.20
CA SER A 173 -4.31 17.01 -17.10
C SER A 173 -4.07 18.16 -18.08
N GLN A 174 -4.89 18.27 -19.15
CA GLN A 174 -4.77 19.31 -20.18
C GLN A 174 -5.63 20.56 -19.89
N ASP A 175 -6.70 20.42 -19.09
CA ASP A 175 -7.73 21.47 -18.95
C ASP A 175 -7.64 22.24 -17.61
N VAL A 176 -6.88 21.74 -16.64
CA VAL A 176 -6.68 22.43 -15.35
C VAL A 176 -5.43 23.29 -15.41
N ASN A 177 -5.58 24.61 -15.22
CA ASN A 177 -4.46 25.56 -15.15
C ASN A 177 -3.65 25.38 -13.84
N PHE A 178 -2.88 24.28 -13.73
CA PHE A 178 -2.04 23.91 -12.59
C PHE A 178 -0.94 24.93 -12.25
N LYS A 179 -0.73 25.95 -13.09
CA LYS A 179 0.37 26.92 -12.97
C LYS A 179 0.29 27.86 -11.75
N LYS A 180 -0.70 27.75 -10.86
CA LYS A 180 -0.91 28.74 -9.79
C LYS A 180 -1.13 28.23 -8.36
N ARG A 181 -1.11 26.91 -8.08
CA ARG A 181 -1.41 26.40 -6.72
C ARG A 181 -0.47 25.27 -6.31
N LEU A 182 0.71 25.65 -5.80
CA LEU A 182 1.74 24.75 -5.25
C LEU A 182 1.36 24.39 -3.82
N GLY A 183 1.46 23.12 -3.42
CA GLY A 183 1.12 22.71 -2.06
C GLY A 183 0.24 21.48 -1.99
N ILE A 184 -0.71 21.49 -1.06
CA ILE A 184 -1.53 20.34 -0.69
C ILE A 184 -2.91 20.47 -1.33
N TRP A 185 -3.33 19.43 -2.03
CA TRP A 185 -4.65 19.32 -2.63
C TRP A 185 -5.45 18.31 -1.84
N VAL A 186 -6.65 18.70 -1.42
CA VAL A 186 -7.53 17.86 -0.62
C VAL A 186 -8.85 17.69 -1.34
N ASN A 187 -9.24 16.44 -1.56
CA ASN A 187 -10.53 16.07 -2.09
C ASN A 187 -11.25 15.22 -1.05
N VAL A 188 -12.51 15.54 -0.80
CA VAL A 188 -13.34 14.82 0.16
C VAL A 188 -14.61 14.40 -0.55
N TRP A 189 -14.96 13.13 -0.42
CA TRP A 189 -16.20 12.57 -0.95
C TRP A 189 -17.05 11.99 0.17
N ASN A 190 -18.35 11.93 -0.07
CA ASN A 190 -19.26 11.10 0.69
C ASN A 190 -19.01 9.62 0.37
N ALA A 191 -19.45 8.71 1.22
CA ALA A 191 -19.32 7.26 0.99
C ALA A 191 -20.01 6.78 -0.30
N ASP A 192 -20.99 7.53 -0.81
CA ASP A 192 -21.66 7.27 -2.08
C ASP A 192 -20.87 7.78 -3.31
N GLY A 193 -19.68 8.34 -3.10
CA GLY A 193 -18.80 8.88 -4.15
C GLY A 193 -19.15 10.31 -4.59
N SER A 194 -20.22 10.91 -4.07
CA SER A 194 -20.52 12.32 -4.35
C SER A 194 -19.50 13.25 -3.70
N LEU A 195 -19.12 14.32 -4.41
CA LEU A 195 -18.13 15.26 -3.92
C LEU A 195 -18.67 16.02 -2.70
N TYR A 196 -17.95 15.94 -1.59
CA TYR A 196 -18.25 16.67 -0.37
C TYR A 196 -17.55 18.02 -0.33
N LYS A 197 -16.22 18.03 -0.58
CA LYS A 197 -15.43 19.26 -0.53
C LYS A 197 -14.13 19.11 -1.32
N ILE A 198 -13.68 20.19 -1.95
CA ILE A 198 -12.33 20.29 -2.54
C ILE A 198 -11.71 21.56 -2.00
N GLU A 199 -10.46 21.46 -1.57
CA GLU A 199 -9.70 22.63 -1.16
C GLU A 199 -8.22 22.48 -1.51
N THR A 200 -7.56 23.60 -1.76
CA THR A 200 -6.14 23.65 -2.09
C THR A 200 -5.44 24.59 -1.14
N PHE A 201 -4.34 24.13 -0.55
CA PHE A 201 -3.60 24.86 0.47
C PHE A 201 -2.21 25.19 -0.06
N ASP A 202 -1.93 26.49 -0.17
CA ASP A 202 -0.67 26.97 -0.73
C ASP A 202 0.44 26.92 0.33
N MET A 203 1.46 26.09 0.09
CA MET A 203 2.56 25.90 1.03
C MET A 203 3.72 26.90 0.83
N GLN A 204 3.56 27.89 -0.06
CA GLN A 204 4.53 28.97 -0.26
C GLN A 204 4.61 29.93 0.92
N THR A 205 5.77 30.57 1.07
CA THR A 205 6.17 31.35 2.26
C THR A 205 5.18 32.43 2.70
N SER A 206 4.52 33.15 1.79
CA SER A 206 3.65 34.29 2.14
C SER A 206 2.24 33.91 2.62
N ARG A 207 1.78 32.68 2.36
CA ARG A 207 0.43 32.19 2.74
C ARG A 207 0.45 30.94 3.61
N ARG A 208 1.65 30.47 3.98
CA ARG A 208 1.89 29.20 4.66
C ARG A 208 1.13 29.07 5.96
N GLU A 209 1.29 30.02 6.88
CA GLU A 209 0.68 29.93 8.22
C GLU A 209 -0.84 29.85 8.15
N THR A 210 -1.45 30.72 7.33
CA THR A 210 -2.89 30.69 7.09
C THR A 210 -3.33 29.39 6.41
N SER A 211 -2.55 28.88 5.45
CA SER A 211 -2.88 27.64 4.74
C SER A 211 -2.78 26.41 5.64
N LEU A 212 -1.82 26.37 6.57
CA LEU A 212 -1.70 25.32 7.57
C LEU A 212 -2.86 25.37 8.57
N ALA A 213 -3.22 26.57 9.05
CA ALA A 213 -4.35 26.75 9.95
C ALA A 213 -5.68 26.31 9.29
N ASN A 214 -5.92 26.74 8.05
CA ASN A 214 -7.13 26.39 7.30
C ASN A 214 -7.18 24.89 6.97
N LEU A 215 -6.04 24.27 6.62
CA LEU A 215 -5.97 22.83 6.39
C LEU A 215 -6.27 22.05 7.66
N ALA A 216 -5.69 22.45 8.79
CA ALA A 216 -6.00 21.84 10.06
C ALA A 216 -7.51 22.00 10.38
N GLU A 217 -8.08 23.19 10.25
CA GLU A 217 -9.51 23.43 10.46
C GLU A 217 -10.38 22.57 9.54
N MET A 218 -10.01 22.45 8.26
CA MET A 218 -10.69 21.59 7.30
C MET A 218 -10.66 20.13 7.77
N ILE A 219 -9.48 19.54 8.00
CA ILE A 219 -9.37 18.13 8.42
C ILE A 219 -10.25 17.86 9.65
N ASN A 220 -10.33 18.81 10.56
CA ASN A 220 -11.06 18.68 11.82
C ASN A 220 -12.56 18.89 11.73
N SER A 221 -13.04 19.52 10.66
CA SER A 221 -14.46 19.76 10.42
C SER A 221 -15.10 18.68 9.53
N ILE A 222 -14.30 17.80 8.93
CA ILE A 222 -14.81 16.72 8.09
C ILE A 222 -15.54 15.69 8.97
N PRO A 223 -16.80 15.36 8.68
CA PRO A 223 -17.55 14.35 9.42
C PRO A 223 -16.91 12.97 9.32
N ASP A 224 -17.24 12.07 10.25
CA ASP A 224 -16.86 10.65 10.18
C ASP A 224 -17.48 9.98 8.93
N GLY A 225 -16.79 9.01 8.34
CA GLY A 225 -17.26 8.21 7.20
C GLY A 225 -17.19 8.90 5.83
N LYS A 226 -16.40 9.97 5.69
CA LYS A 226 -16.06 10.57 4.39
C LYS A 226 -14.81 9.93 3.81
N ILE A 227 -14.64 9.97 2.51
CA ILE A 227 -13.38 9.58 1.87
C ILE A 227 -12.54 10.83 1.72
N PHE A 228 -11.40 10.88 2.38
CA PHE A 228 -10.44 11.99 2.36
C PHE A 228 -9.22 11.57 1.54
N ALA A 229 -8.98 12.28 0.44
CA ALA A 229 -7.77 12.14 -0.35
C ALA A 229 -6.93 13.40 -0.34
N VAL A 230 -5.63 13.19 -0.29
CA VAL A 230 -4.61 14.21 -0.36
C VAL A 230 -3.70 13.91 -1.53
N SER A 231 -3.34 14.95 -2.28
CA SER A 231 -2.21 14.91 -3.20
C SER A 231 -1.28 16.10 -2.94
N ILE A 232 0.03 15.85 -3.01
CA ILE A 232 1.05 16.88 -2.83
C ILE A 232 1.58 17.28 -4.20
N PHE A 233 1.50 18.58 -4.50
CA PHE A 233 2.12 19.16 -5.67
C PHE A 233 3.29 20.04 -5.24
N LYS A 234 4.51 19.61 -5.60
CA LYS A 234 5.79 20.26 -5.34
C LYS A 234 6.26 20.29 -3.89
N THR A 235 5.43 20.56 -2.88
CA THR A 235 5.91 20.57 -1.48
C THR A 235 4.76 20.51 -0.47
N ILE A 236 4.97 19.80 0.63
CA ILE A 236 4.17 19.90 1.87
C ILE A 236 4.81 20.81 2.92
N GLY A 237 6.06 21.24 2.67
CA GLY A 237 6.90 21.98 3.60
C GLY A 237 7.85 21.10 4.41
N VAL A 238 8.64 21.74 5.28
CA VAL A 238 9.67 21.06 6.08
C VAL A 238 9.11 20.67 7.43
N ALA A 239 9.27 19.40 7.81
CA ALA A 239 8.97 18.90 9.15
C ALA A 239 9.64 19.76 10.23
N SER A 240 8.84 20.63 10.84
CA SER A 240 9.22 21.59 11.87
C SER A 240 7.98 21.91 12.71
N SER A 241 8.15 22.57 13.85
CA SER A 241 7.06 22.85 14.80
C SER A 241 5.86 23.59 14.18
N VAL A 242 6.08 24.35 13.12
CA VAL A 242 5.03 25.06 12.38
C VAL A 242 4.09 24.11 11.64
N TYR A 243 4.58 22.94 11.23
CA TYR A 243 3.83 21.94 10.46
C TYR A 243 3.34 20.77 11.30
N ASP A 244 3.84 20.61 12.53
CA ASP A 244 3.54 19.47 13.39
C ASP A 244 2.05 19.22 13.55
N GLN A 245 1.24 20.27 13.68
CA GLN A 245 -0.21 20.11 13.80
C GLN A 245 -0.82 19.41 12.58
N VAL A 246 -0.46 19.84 11.36
CA VAL A 246 -0.99 19.23 10.12
C VAL A 246 -0.43 17.84 9.94
N PHE A 247 0.87 17.62 10.19
CA PHE A 247 1.47 16.29 10.10
C PHE A 247 0.81 15.32 11.08
N HIS A 248 0.60 15.70 12.34
CA HIS A 248 -0.11 14.87 13.31
C HIS A 248 -1.55 14.55 12.89
N LEU A 249 -2.26 15.49 12.29
CA LEU A 249 -3.61 15.24 11.78
C LEU A 249 -3.62 14.25 10.61
N MET A 250 -2.68 14.39 9.68
CA MET A 250 -2.52 13.49 8.53
C MET A 250 -2.06 12.09 8.97
N GLU A 251 -1.09 12.00 9.89
CA GLU A 251 -0.64 10.75 10.51
C GLU A 251 -1.78 10.05 11.24
N GLY A 252 -2.62 10.82 11.95
CA GLY A 252 -3.85 10.33 12.55
C GLY A 252 -4.70 9.59 11.52
N LEU A 253 -4.94 10.20 10.36
CA LEU A 253 -5.68 9.57 9.25
C LEU A 253 -5.02 8.30 8.68
N GLY A 254 -3.74 8.06 8.96
CA GLY A 254 -2.98 6.91 8.47
C GLY A 254 -1.86 7.27 7.50
N ALA A 255 -1.56 8.56 7.30
CA ALA A 255 -0.49 9.03 6.42
C ALA A 255 0.89 8.86 7.07
N THR A 256 1.30 7.64 7.40
CA THR A 256 2.51 7.35 8.21
C THR A 256 3.83 7.79 7.56
N GLN A 257 3.85 8.01 6.25
CA GLN A 257 5.05 8.42 5.51
C GLN A 257 5.12 9.94 5.28
N ILE A 258 4.11 10.70 5.73
CA ILE A 258 3.93 12.11 5.36
C ILE A 258 5.10 13.01 5.76
N ARG A 259 5.80 12.71 6.86
CA ARG A 259 6.97 13.47 7.32
C ARG A 259 8.23 13.22 6.50
N HIS A 260 8.26 12.13 5.72
CA HIS A 260 9.38 11.74 4.87
C HIS A 260 9.26 12.25 3.44
N VAL A 261 8.11 12.85 3.08
CA VAL A 261 7.89 13.41 1.75
C VAL A 261 8.75 14.65 1.58
N ALA A 262 9.74 14.57 0.69
CA ALA A 262 10.60 15.69 0.36
C ALA A 262 9.97 16.63 -0.68
N ASP A 263 10.59 17.80 -0.88
CA ASP A 263 10.21 18.69 -1.97
C ASP A 263 10.33 17.98 -3.32
N CYS A 264 9.33 18.20 -4.18
CA CYS A 264 9.12 17.60 -5.49
C CYS A 264 8.88 16.08 -5.49
N GLU A 265 8.71 15.44 -4.33
CA GLU A 265 8.29 14.05 -4.27
C GLU A 265 6.76 13.93 -4.43
N PRO A 266 6.29 13.09 -5.38
CA PRO A 266 4.86 12.85 -5.53
C PRO A 266 4.37 12.01 -4.34
N TYR A 267 3.31 12.49 -3.69
CA TYR A 267 2.67 11.76 -2.60
C TYR A 267 1.17 11.89 -2.72
N VAL A 268 0.50 10.75 -2.60
CA VAL A 268 -0.96 10.63 -2.56
C VAL A 268 -1.33 9.73 -1.39
N PHE A 269 -2.39 10.11 -0.71
CA PHE A 269 -2.94 9.37 0.41
C PHE A 269 -4.46 9.43 0.35
N VAL A 270 -5.12 8.30 0.64
CA VAL A 270 -6.58 8.21 0.70
C VAL A 270 -6.95 7.43 1.95
N ALA A 271 -7.88 7.96 2.73
CA ALA A 271 -8.43 7.27 3.91
C ALA A 271 -9.90 7.59 4.10
N GLU A 272 -10.59 6.74 4.85
CA GLU A 272 -11.88 7.08 5.43
C GLU A 272 -11.65 7.99 6.65
N THR A 273 -12.37 9.10 6.73
CA THR A 273 -12.29 9.99 7.87
C THR A 273 -12.90 9.34 9.09
N VAL A 274 -12.05 9.14 10.08
CA VAL A 274 -12.44 8.84 11.44
C VAL A 274 -11.90 9.98 12.27
N ASN A 275 -12.73 10.67 13.05
CA ASN A 275 -12.31 11.87 13.75
C ASN A 275 -11.34 11.54 14.90
N PHE A 276 -10.03 11.63 14.60
CA PHE A 276 -8.94 11.42 15.55
C PHE A 276 -8.92 12.44 16.70
N LYS A 277 -9.59 13.60 16.59
CA LYS A 277 -9.70 14.57 17.69
C LYS A 277 -10.58 14.10 18.84
N LYS A 278 -11.40 13.06 18.65
CA LYS A 278 -12.37 12.67 19.69
C LYS A 278 -11.81 11.82 20.82
N ARG A 279 -10.55 11.37 20.83
CA ARG A 279 -10.16 10.31 21.77
C ARG A 279 -8.75 10.45 22.35
N ILE A 280 -8.60 11.45 23.24
CA ILE A 280 -7.60 11.37 24.32
C ILE A 280 -8.04 10.20 25.20
N GLY A 281 -7.23 9.17 25.39
CA GLY A 281 -7.67 8.02 26.18
C GLY A 281 -7.14 6.67 25.73
N ILE A 282 -7.97 5.65 25.89
CA ILE A 282 -7.57 4.24 25.80
C ILE A 282 -8.03 3.68 24.45
N TRP A 283 -7.10 3.14 23.69
CA TRP A 283 -7.35 2.48 22.42
C TRP A 283 -7.29 0.97 22.63
N VAL A 284 -8.35 0.28 22.25
CA VAL A 284 -8.48 -1.16 22.46
C VAL A 284 -8.70 -1.83 21.12
N ASN A 285 -7.89 -2.84 20.86
CA ASN A 285 -8.02 -3.68 19.70
C ASN A 285 -8.07 -5.13 20.16
N VAL A 286 -8.95 -5.92 19.55
CA VAL A 286 -9.18 -7.32 19.89
C VAL A 286 -9.09 -8.14 18.61
N TRP A 287 -8.34 -9.22 18.64
CA TRP A 287 -8.20 -10.17 17.54
C TRP A 287 -8.56 -11.58 17.95
N ASN A 288 -8.90 -12.36 16.94
CA ASN A 288 -8.96 -13.80 17.04
C ASN A 288 -7.52 -14.38 17.06
N ALA A 289 -7.36 -15.61 17.57
CA ALA A 289 -6.07 -16.30 17.61
C ALA A 289 -5.44 -16.56 16.23
N ASP A 290 -6.24 -16.46 15.16
CA ASP A 290 -5.79 -16.54 13.76
C ASP A 290 -5.29 -15.18 13.20
N GLY A 291 -5.30 -14.12 14.02
CA GLY A 291 -4.88 -12.78 13.62
C GLY A 291 -5.96 -11.93 12.95
N SER A 292 -7.15 -12.47 12.71
CA SER A 292 -8.27 -11.68 12.16
C SER A 292 -8.84 -10.71 13.21
N LEU A 293 -9.21 -9.52 12.75
CA LEU A 293 -9.74 -8.47 13.62
C LEU A 293 -11.11 -8.87 14.18
N TYR A 294 -11.27 -8.84 15.50
CA TYR A 294 -12.53 -9.09 16.19
C TYR A 294 -13.26 -7.79 16.50
N LYS A 295 -12.57 -6.82 17.12
CA LYS A 295 -13.17 -5.54 17.50
C LYS A 295 -12.12 -4.46 17.69
N ILE A 296 -12.42 -3.23 17.26
CA ILE A 296 -11.63 -2.03 17.60
C ILE A 296 -12.57 -1.07 18.31
N GLU A 297 -12.15 -0.56 19.45
CA GLU A 297 -12.87 0.46 20.18
C GLU A 297 -11.90 1.44 20.83
N THR A 298 -12.40 2.60 21.21
CA THR A 298 -11.55 3.62 21.80
C THR A 298 -12.37 4.43 22.80
N PHE A 299 -11.80 4.68 23.97
CA PHE A 299 -12.49 5.23 25.12
C PHE A 299 -11.90 6.59 25.48
N ASP A 300 -12.73 7.61 25.43
CA ASP A 300 -12.34 9.00 25.66
C ASP A 300 -12.22 9.28 27.17
N MET A 301 -11.01 9.60 27.63
CA MET A 301 -10.65 9.87 29.02
C MET A 301 -10.74 11.36 29.40
N GLN A 302 -11.26 12.21 28.51
CA GLN A 302 -11.58 13.60 28.84
C GLN A 302 -12.60 13.69 29.97
N THR A 303 -12.47 14.73 30.81
CA THR A 303 -13.23 14.90 32.07
C THR A 303 -14.75 14.79 31.94
N SER A 304 -15.35 15.24 30.84
CA SER A 304 -16.81 15.23 30.66
C SER A 304 -17.41 13.90 30.18
N ARG A 305 -16.59 12.96 29.70
CA ARG A 305 -17.03 11.66 29.14
C ARG A 305 -16.42 10.45 29.84
N ARG A 306 -15.43 10.70 30.70
CA ARG A 306 -14.62 9.71 31.42
C ARG A 306 -15.41 8.60 32.08
N GLU A 307 -16.39 8.93 32.93
CA GLU A 307 -17.13 7.91 33.70
C GLU A 307 -17.90 6.95 32.78
N THR A 308 -18.59 7.50 31.78
CA THR A 308 -19.29 6.69 30.76
C THR A 308 -18.32 5.88 29.92
N SER A 309 -17.18 6.46 29.53
CA SER A 309 -16.14 5.74 28.78
C SER A 309 -15.53 4.59 29.58
N LEU A 310 -15.32 4.75 30.89
CA LEU A 310 -14.79 3.71 31.77
C LEU A 310 -15.80 2.58 31.98
N ALA A 311 -17.09 2.92 32.16
CA ALA A 311 -18.16 1.92 32.25
C ALA A 311 -18.26 1.10 30.96
N ASN A 312 -18.27 1.76 29.79
CA ASN A 312 -18.32 1.08 28.50
C ASN A 312 -17.07 0.22 28.24
N LEU A 313 -15.90 0.66 28.69
CA LEU A 313 -14.67 -0.12 28.60
C LEU A 313 -14.76 -1.38 29.48
N ALA A 314 -15.22 -1.23 30.72
CA ALA A 314 -15.40 -2.37 31.63
C ALA A 314 -16.41 -3.38 31.05
N ASP A 315 -17.54 -2.91 30.53
CA ASP A 315 -18.55 -3.75 29.88
C ASP A 315 -17.97 -4.47 28.65
N MET A 316 -17.20 -3.75 27.83
CA MET A 316 -16.49 -4.35 26.70
C MET A 316 -15.56 -5.47 27.19
N MET A 317 -14.67 -5.19 28.15
CA MET A 317 -13.70 -6.17 28.65
C MET A 317 -14.38 -7.43 29.19
N ASN A 318 -15.49 -7.27 29.92
CA ASN A 318 -16.28 -8.40 30.46
C ASN A 318 -16.99 -9.21 29.36
N SER A 319 -17.27 -8.60 28.20
CA SER A 319 -17.95 -9.26 27.08
C SER A 319 -17.01 -10.03 26.14
N ILE A 320 -15.68 -9.89 26.29
CA ILE A 320 -14.72 -10.52 25.38
C ILE A 320 -14.61 -12.01 25.70
N PRO A 321 -14.84 -12.91 24.72
CA PRO A 321 -14.68 -14.35 24.93
C PRO A 321 -13.24 -14.72 25.29
N GLY A 322 -13.04 -15.86 25.98
CA GLY A 322 -11.70 -16.41 26.21
C GLY A 322 -10.98 -16.80 24.91
N GLY A 323 -9.65 -16.74 24.91
CA GLY A 323 -8.81 -17.07 23.76
C GLY A 323 -8.71 -15.97 22.70
N LYS A 324 -9.08 -14.73 23.03
CA LYS A 324 -8.89 -13.55 22.17
C LYS A 324 -7.60 -12.83 22.54
N ILE A 325 -6.98 -12.19 21.56
CA ILE A 325 -5.84 -11.31 21.78
C ILE A 325 -6.41 -9.93 22.08
N PHE A 326 -6.13 -9.40 23.26
CA PHE A 326 -6.55 -8.07 23.70
C PHE A 326 -5.34 -7.15 23.75
N ALA A 327 -5.31 -6.10 22.94
CA ALA A 327 -4.27 -5.08 23.02
C ALA A 327 -4.83 -3.71 23.36
N VAL A 328 -4.07 -3.01 24.20
CA VAL A 328 -4.34 -1.66 24.64
C VAL A 328 -3.16 -0.77 24.29
N SER A 329 -3.46 0.40 23.73
CA SER A 329 -2.53 1.51 23.65
C SER A 329 -3.16 2.76 24.24
N ILE A 330 -2.33 3.65 24.78
CA ILE A 330 -2.81 4.84 25.49
C ILE A 330 -2.29 6.08 24.79
N PHE A 331 -3.21 6.98 24.46
CA PHE A 331 -2.89 8.27 23.87
C PHE A 331 -3.17 9.39 24.86
N LYS A 332 -2.10 10.08 25.27
CA LYS A 332 -2.06 11.18 26.25
C LYS A 332 -2.46 10.88 27.70
N THR A 333 -3.45 10.06 28.03
CA THR A 333 -3.76 9.74 29.44
C THR A 333 -4.66 8.53 29.57
N ILE A 334 -4.44 7.73 30.60
CA ILE A 334 -5.40 6.72 31.09
C ILE A 334 -6.23 7.25 32.26
N GLY A 335 -5.82 8.36 32.85
CA GLY A 335 -6.29 8.87 34.13
C GLY A 335 -5.29 8.69 35.27
N VAL A 336 -5.50 9.41 36.36
CA VAL A 336 -4.74 9.25 37.61
C VAL A 336 -5.46 8.24 38.49
N SER A 337 -4.72 7.26 39.04
CA SER A 337 -5.24 6.26 39.96
C SER A 337 -6.10 6.89 41.05
N SER A 338 -7.40 6.66 40.95
CA SER A 338 -8.47 7.11 41.85
C SER A 338 -9.62 6.11 41.76
N SER A 339 -10.58 6.17 42.69
CA SER A 339 -11.69 5.21 42.77
C SER A 339 -12.52 5.07 41.49
N VAL A 340 -12.47 6.06 40.60
CA VAL A 340 -13.18 6.07 39.32
C VAL A 340 -12.57 5.11 38.29
N TYR A 341 -11.28 4.79 38.40
CA TYR A 341 -10.56 3.92 37.44
C TYR A 341 -10.32 2.50 37.96
N ASP A 342 -10.58 2.26 39.25
CA ASP A 342 -10.23 1.00 39.92
C ASP A 342 -10.84 -0.22 39.24
N GLN A 343 -12.06 -0.11 38.71
CA GLN A 343 -12.70 -1.23 37.99
C GLN A 343 -11.91 -1.63 36.74
N VAL A 344 -11.52 -0.66 35.90
CA VAL A 344 -10.75 -0.93 34.68
C VAL A 344 -9.34 -1.42 35.03
N PHE A 345 -8.71 -0.84 36.06
CA PHE A 345 -7.40 -1.32 36.52
C PHE A 345 -7.47 -2.74 37.06
N HIS A 346 -8.48 -3.09 37.85
CA HIS A 346 -8.69 -4.46 38.32
C HIS A 346 -8.94 -5.45 37.17
N LEU A 347 -9.67 -5.05 36.12
CA LEU A 347 -9.86 -5.89 34.95
C LEU A 347 -8.56 -6.09 34.17
N MET A 348 -7.75 -5.03 34.01
CA MET A 348 -6.43 -5.12 33.38
C MET A 348 -5.46 -5.99 34.19
N GLU A 349 -5.47 -5.85 35.52
CA GLU A 349 -4.70 -6.70 36.44
C GLU A 349 -5.13 -8.16 36.38
N GLY A 350 -6.44 -8.43 36.22
CA GLY A 350 -6.97 -9.77 35.98
C GLY A 350 -6.50 -10.39 34.66
N LEU A 351 -6.12 -9.56 33.68
CA LEU A 351 -5.47 -9.98 32.45
C LEU A 351 -3.93 -10.06 32.58
N GLY A 352 -3.36 -9.75 33.74
CA GLY A 352 -1.94 -9.82 34.05
C GLY A 352 -1.16 -8.51 33.89
N ALA A 353 -1.83 -7.36 33.78
CA ALA A 353 -1.15 -6.07 33.81
C ALA A 353 -0.55 -5.79 35.20
N THR A 354 0.71 -5.34 35.25
CA THR A 354 1.45 -5.09 36.51
C THR A 354 1.86 -3.64 36.67
N GLN A 355 1.94 -2.88 35.58
CA GLN A 355 2.43 -1.51 35.55
C GLN A 355 1.31 -0.49 35.34
N ILE A 356 0.09 -0.92 35.01
CA ILE A 356 -1.05 -0.06 34.63
C ILE A 356 -1.35 1.06 35.64
N ARG A 357 -1.23 0.79 36.95
CA ARG A 357 -1.46 1.79 38.02
C ARG A 357 -0.38 2.87 38.12
N HIS A 358 0.77 2.63 37.50
CA HIS A 358 1.94 3.51 37.52
C HIS A 358 2.11 4.34 36.24
N VAL A 359 1.21 4.16 35.27
CA VAL A 359 1.22 4.93 34.01
C VAL A 359 0.69 6.33 34.28
N ALA A 360 1.54 7.35 34.09
CA ALA A 360 1.14 8.75 34.24
C ALA A 360 0.67 9.36 32.92
N ASP A 361 0.14 10.59 33.00
CA ASP A 361 -0.25 11.37 31.83
C ASP A 361 0.94 11.56 30.86
N CYS A 362 0.64 11.35 29.58
CA CYS A 362 1.54 11.44 28.44
C CYS A 362 2.70 10.43 28.47
N GLU A 363 2.53 9.32 29.20
CA GLU A 363 3.43 8.18 29.15
C GLU A 363 2.87 7.12 28.19
N PRO A 364 3.60 6.74 27.13
CA PRO A 364 3.14 5.70 26.22
C PRO A 364 3.12 4.35 26.94
N TYR A 365 1.99 3.66 26.82
CA TYR A 365 1.75 2.36 27.41
C TYR A 365 1.19 1.43 26.34
N VAL A 366 1.75 0.22 26.26
CA VAL A 366 1.26 -0.87 25.43
C VAL A 366 1.08 -2.10 26.29
N PHE A 367 -0.07 -2.73 26.14
CA PHE A 367 -0.39 -4.00 26.80
C PHE A 367 -1.02 -4.94 25.79
N VAL A 368 -0.58 -6.19 25.79
CA VAL A 368 -1.17 -7.26 24.98
C VAL A 368 -1.29 -8.50 25.84
N ALA A 369 -2.48 -9.10 25.88
CA ALA A 369 -2.74 -10.32 26.62
C ALA A 369 -3.68 -11.26 25.85
N GLU A 370 -3.59 -12.56 26.11
CA GLU A 370 -4.61 -13.52 25.70
C GLU A 370 -5.68 -13.65 26.80
N THR A 371 -6.94 -13.39 26.47
CA THR A 371 -8.03 -13.46 27.46
C THR A 371 -8.19 -14.88 27.99
N GLY A 372 -8.19 -15.03 29.33
CA GLY A 372 -8.26 -16.34 29.99
C GLY A 372 -6.91 -17.04 30.14
N LYS A 373 -5.78 -16.43 29.76
CA LYS A 373 -4.42 -16.92 30.01
C LYS A 373 -3.52 -15.81 30.57
N ALA A 374 -3.53 -15.66 31.89
CA ALA A 374 -2.77 -14.61 32.59
C ALA A 374 -1.25 -14.69 32.42
N ASP A 375 -0.70 -15.85 32.02
CA ASP A 375 0.75 -16.04 31.83
C ASP A 375 1.28 -15.57 30.47
N CYS A 376 0.40 -15.15 29.54
CA CYS A 376 0.76 -14.72 28.18
C CYS A 376 0.52 -13.22 28.00
N VAL A 377 1.35 -12.40 28.68
CA VAL A 377 1.24 -10.94 28.67
C VAL A 377 2.52 -10.30 28.15
N VAL A 378 2.37 -9.30 27.27
CA VAL A 378 3.42 -8.36 26.91
C VAL A 378 2.98 -6.96 27.31
N GLU A 379 3.62 -6.43 28.34
CA GLU A 379 3.35 -5.08 28.89
C GLU A 379 4.63 -4.25 28.79
N ARG A 380 4.53 -3.05 28.22
CA ARG A 380 5.65 -2.10 28.20
C ARG A 380 5.18 -0.67 28.44
N HIS A 381 6.00 0.07 29.16
CA HIS A 381 5.76 1.45 29.58
C HIS A 381 7.09 2.21 29.63
N THR A 382 7.08 3.51 29.33
CA THR A 382 8.25 4.38 29.55
C THR A 382 7.89 5.61 30.36
N THR A 383 8.65 5.83 31.44
CA THR A 383 8.50 7.03 32.27
C THR A 383 8.98 8.29 31.57
N ARG A 384 8.35 9.42 31.84
CA ARG A 384 8.67 10.73 31.25
C ARG A 384 10.13 11.15 31.51
N ARG A 385 10.98 11.14 30.47
CA ARG A 385 12.29 11.83 30.46
C ARG A 385 12.21 13.14 29.67
N VAL A 386 12.73 14.23 30.25
CA VAL A 386 12.84 15.53 29.56
C VAL A 386 13.76 15.35 28.34
N GLY A 387 13.24 15.65 27.14
CA GLY A 387 13.99 15.55 25.88
C GLY A 387 13.90 14.22 25.12
N TYR A 388 13.11 13.23 25.56
CA TYR A 388 12.93 11.95 24.87
C TYR A 388 11.61 11.92 24.08
N MET A 389 11.68 11.66 22.76
CA MET A 389 10.54 11.41 21.84
C MET A 389 10.46 9.93 21.42
N GLY A 390 10.77 9.01 22.32
CA GLY A 390 10.69 7.57 22.02
C GLY A 390 9.26 7.02 22.19
N GLY A 391 8.84 6.17 21.26
CA GLY A 391 7.67 5.30 21.42
C GLY A 391 8.03 3.96 22.06
N VAL A 392 7.01 3.19 22.43
CA VAL A 392 7.14 1.86 23.03
C VAL A 392 6.57 0.84 22.07
N GLU A 393 7.36 -0.18 21.74
CA GLU A 393 6.98 -1.27 20.86
C GLU A 393 6.83 -2.58 21.65
N ALA A 394 5.72 -3.27 21.47
CA ALA A 394 5.48 -4.62 21.95
C ALA A 394 5.34 -5.57 20.74
N LEU A 395 6.27 -6.51 20.62
CA LEU A 395 6.19 -7.61 19.66
C LEU A 395 5.60 -8.83 20.36
N VAL A 396 4.51 -9.37 19.83
CA VAL A 396 3.91 -10.61 20.30
C VAL A 396 3.90 -11.62 19.18
N LYS A 397 4.54 -12.76 19.41
CA LYS A 397 4.60 -13.86 18.45
C LYS A 397 3.43 -14.80 18.69
N PHE A 398 2.56 -14.94 17.71
CA PHE A 398 1.48 -15.93 17.72
C PHE A 398 1.78 -17.04 16.73
N THR A 399 1.09 -18.17 16.88
CA THR A 399 1.30 -19.38 16.06
C THR A 399 1.12 -19.15 14.55
N HIS A 400 0.48 -18.03 14.15
CA HIS A 400 0.18 -17.68 12.76
C HIS A 400 0.75 -16.32 12.31
N GLY A 401 1.58 -15.64 13.13
CA GLY A 401 2.21 -14.37 12.75
C GLY A 401 2.71 -13.53 13.93
N ASP A 402 3.55 -12.54 13.63
CA ASP A 402 4.07 -11.58 14.59
C ASP A 402 3.18 -10.33 14.59
N LEU A 403 2.68 -9.93 15.76
CA LEU A 403 1.91 -8.70 15.98
C LEU A 403 2.82 -7.65 16.65
N VAL A 404 2.93 -6.48 16.02
CA VAL A 404 3.71 -5.35 16.52
C VAL A 404 2.75 -4.23 16.95
N PHE A 405 2.78 -3.87 18.23
CA PHE A 405 2.05 -2.71 18.76
C PHE A 405 3.00 -1.60 19.11
N ILE A 406 2.75 -0.40 18.57
CA ILE A 406 3.56 0.78 18.84
C ILE A 406 2.68 1.84 19.49
N ALA A 407 3.04 2.30 20.69
CA ALA A 407 2.53 3.55 21.26
C ALA A 407 3.58 4.64 21.11
N GLN A 408 3.22 5.74 20.45
CA GLN A 408 4.09 6.91 20.29
C GLN A 408 3.53 8.10 21.07
N ARG A 409 4.43 9.04 21.38
CA ARG A 409 4.13 10.22 22.17
C ARG A 409 3.36 11.27 21.37
#